data_AF-A0A8T2VMG8-F1
#
_entry.id   AF-A0A8T2VMG8-F1
#
_cell.length_a   1.000
_cell.length_b   1.000
_cell.length_c   1.000
_cell.angle_alpha   90.00
_cell.angle_beta   90.00
_cell.angle_gamma   90.00
#
_symmetry.space_group_name_H-M   'P 1'
#
loop_
_entity.id
_entity.type
_entity.pdbx_description
1 polymer ?
#
loop_
_entity_poly.entity_id
_entity_poly.type
_entity_poly.pdbx_seq_one_letter_code
_entity_poly.pdbx_strand_id
1 'polypeptide(L)'
;MVLVGSATVPGSRYGALNQDYVLTDVMYSEAELCRLQLPQCFIALVLDGHGMLGEVCAQEAADEMLTVLKASKIRTHSLASLGAKEIEKILVETFHAGHGAALKPYDQPPRTYSYPKQAPEERRYTLTKHHSGNICYSHPIGGPRLLEFGTTATAVLVQGRTLAVAHAGDSLVVIGREEGEDTYSGEYVTERHSGSHQGERQRLESYAGKKVKIRVNDGYISVPCPSGPIGTFSLAMTRALGHKMMSDYGVIPTPTVTLRTLGPQDVCVIAASDGVWEGLDPEQAVREVCDSMAQGRDANSAAQALCTDAVKQVMALDKRIRADNTTAALIIFDEVIGEGNEEQKMDDGGGSGGEIEGGGTKRKHNTASTAANENGNGNSNTCEDIGKSHNGVRRPKSKPTTSPLSSPGALKQNAAPSSSKSSTQPTDLEDLVRRRYFEDLFTGGDYTLASKILDPGVIHRDMVRDEQYSGVEEIIEYMRQIKQTYPSFLVRATEIAASPDGNSMFVAFEGHAAEGMPLFRGIDRIYFTTQNGDSGGAEKKIKEVDVYRSNWQGAKGHAQRKLEMEEQLSKEERDAEEKRKHKKR
;
A
#
# COMPACT_ATOMS: atom_id res chain seq x y z
N MET A 1 1.75 -13.11 -4.20
CA MET A 1 1.92 -12.83 -2.74
C MET A 1 1.59 -11.36 -2.47
N VAL A 2 1.21 -10.95 -1.25
CA VAL A 2 0.99 -9.52 -0.92
C VAL A 2 2.02 -9.09 0.12
N LEU A 3 2.75 -8.02 -0.18
CA LEU A 3 3.75 -7.43 0.71
C LEU A 3 3.24 -6.07 1.20
N VAL A 4 3.43 -5.79 2.49
CA VAL A 4 3.00 -4.52 3.09
C VAL A 4 4.20 -3.87 3.74
N GLY A 5 4.38 -2.58 3.45
CA GLY A 5 5.45 -1.79 4.03
C GLY A 5 5.00 -0.37 4.31
N SER A 6 5.66 0.30 5.24
CA SER A 6 5.38 1.68 5.55
C SER A 6 6.61 2.38 6.10
N ALA A 7 6.70 3.68 5.85
CA ALA A 7 7.74 4.52 6.40
C ALA A 7 7.23 5.92 6.65
N THR A 8 7.90 6.61 7.57
CA THR A 8 7.73 8.04 7.81
C THR A 8 9.10 8.66 7.99
N VAL A 9 9.35 9.75 7.27
CA VAL A 9 10.65 10.42 7.20
C VAL A 9 10.47 11.90 7.54
N PRO A 10 11.30 12.44 8.47
CA PRO A 10 11.25 13.86 8.76
C PRO A 10 11.70 14.69 7.55
N GLY A 11 10.93 15.72 7.23
CA GLY A 11 11.31 16.72 6.25
C GLY A 11 12.28 17.76 6.80
N SER A 12 12.50 18.83 6.03
CA SER A 12 13.28 19.99 6.46
C SER A 12 12.44 21.10 7.11
N ARG A 13 11.11 21.02 7.00
CA ARG A 13 10.16 22.03 7.53
C ARG A 13 10.15 22.06 9.05
N TYR A 14 10.10 20.89 9.68
CA TYR A 14 9.93 20.73 11.13
C TYR A 14 11.14 20.10 11.84
N GLY A 15 12.25 19.88 11.11
CA GLY A 15 13.45 19.27 11.67
C GLY A 15 13.15 17.84 12.15
N ALA A 16 13.54 17.50 13.38
CA ALA A 16 13.27 16.17 13.93
C ALA A 16 11.81 15.96 14.40
N LEU A 17 10.97 17.00 14.39
CA LEU A 17 9.54 16.82 14.68
C LEU A 17 8.88 16.18 13.47
N ASN A 18 8.34 14.98 13.70
CA ASN A 18 7.52 14.28 12.74
C ASN A 18 6.11 14.18 13.28
N GLN A 19 5.17 14.82 12.60
CA GLN A 19 3.78 14.87 13.03
C GLN A 19 2.88 13.85 12.31
N ASP A 20 3.43 13.17 11.29
CA ASP A 20 2.75 12.10 10.60
C ASP A 20 2.74 10.81 11.43
N TYR A 21 1.75 9.97 11.15
CA TYR A 21 1.62 8.63 11.69
C TYR A 21 1.17 7.66 10.59
N VAL A 22 1.78 6.49 10.58
CA VAL A 22 1.41 5.40 9.68
C VAL A 22 1.28 4.10 10.45
N LEU A 23 0.22 3.35 10.13
CA LEU A 23 -0.06 2.06 10.70
C LEU A 23 -0.44 1.08 9.60
N THR A 24 0.20 -0.08 9.59
CA THR A 24 -0.18 -1.21 8.74
C THR A 24 -0.53 -2.42 9.60
N ASP A 25 -1.55 -3.16 9.22
CA ASP A 25 -2.03 -4.31 9.98
C ASP A 25 -2.77 -5.30 9.06
N VAL A 26 -3.10 -6.47 9.60
CA VAL A 26 -3.92 -7.49 8.96
C VAL A 26 -5.16 -7.79 9.81
N MET A 27 -6.27 -8.11 9.15
CA MET A 27 -7.53 -8.39 9.85
C MET A 27 -7.50 -9.71 10.62
N TYR A 28 -6.80 -10.70 10.08
CA TYR A 28 -6.78 -12.07 10.59
C TYR A 28 -5.36 -12.52 10.91
N SER A 29 -5.16 -13.19 12.04
CA SER A 29 -3.95 -13.98 12.27
C SER A 29 -3.91 -15.21 11.35
N GLU A 30 -2.72 -15.80 11.14
CA GLU A 30 -2.57 -17.02 10.34
C GLU A 30 -3.48 -18.16 10.85
N ALA A 31 -3.58 -18.32 12.18
CA ALA A 31 -4.45 -19.32 12.80
C ALA A 31 -5.94 -19.08 12.50
N GLU A 32 -6.37 -17.82 12.39
CA GLU A 32 -7.74 -17.47 12.05
C GLU A 32 -8.06 -17.71 10.57
N LEU A 33 -7.11 -17.41 9.67
CA LEU A 33 -7.28 -17.64 8.23
C LEU A 33 -7.58 -19.11 7.93
N CYS A 34 -6.83 -20.04 8.54
CA CYS A 34 -7.04 -21.48 8.41
C CYS A 34 -8.46 -21.92 8.82
N ARG A 35 -9.07 -21.22 9.78
CA ARG A 35 -10.41 -21.52 10.29
C ARG A 35 -11.52 -20.86 9.48
N LEU A 36 -11.31 -19.62 9.06
CA LEU A 36 -12.36 -18.78 8.46
C LEU A 36 -12.50 -18.98 6.95
N GLN A 37 -11.48 -19.53 6.27
CA GLN A 37 -11.46 -19.67 4.81
C GLN A 37 -11.76 -18.36 4.06
N LEU A 38 -11.44 -17.22 4.68
CA LEU A 38 -11.55 -15.89 4.08
C LEU A 38 -10.18 -15.48 3.52
N PRO A 39 -10.14 -14.73 2.40
CA PRO A 39 -8.90 -14.07 1.99
C PRO A 39 -8.45 -13.09 3.08
N GLN A 40 -7.14 -12.96 3.26
CA GLN A 40 -6.57 -11.95 4.16
C GLN A 40 -7.02 -10.54 3.75
N CYS A 41 -7.30 -9.69 4.74
CA CYS A 41 -7.56 -8.27 4.54
C CYS A 41 -6.40 -7.48 5.11
N PHE A 42 -5.70 -6.75 4.25
CA PHE A 42 -4.60 -5.85 4.60
C PHE A 42 -5.15 -4.46 4.87
N ILE A 43 -4.63 -3.81 5.90
CA ILE A 43 -5.06 -2.50 6.38
C ILE A 43 -3.85 -1.57 6.35
N ALA A 44 -4.01 -0.40 5.76
CA ALA A 44 -3.04 0.70 5.84
C ALA A 44 -3.76 1.99 6.23
N LEU A 45 -3.25 2.66 7.25
CA LEU A 45 -3.72 3.96 7.73
C LEU A 45 -2.56 4.96 7.63
N VAL A 46 -2.78 6.08 6.92
CA VAL A 46 -1.83 7.20 6.82
C VAL A 46 -2.52 8.46 7.32
N LEU A 47 -1.89 9.11 8.30
CA LEU A 47 -2.41 10.30 8.97
C LEU A 47 -1.31 11.35 9.03
N ASP A 48 -1.52 12.49 8.37
CA ASP A 48 -0.62 13.64 8.42
C ASP A 48 -1.14 14.60 9.49
N GLY A 49 -0.42 14.67 10.62
CA GLY A 49 -0.79 15.46 11.78
C GLY A 49 -0.22 16.87 11.71
N HIS A 50 -0.97 17.85 12.21
CA HIS A 50 -0.52 19.24 12.19
C HIS A 50 -1.10 20.07 13.35
N GLY A 51 -0.46 21.20 13.61
CA GLY A 51 -0.78 22.05 14.76
C GLY A 51 -0.16 21.53 16.06
N MET A 52 -0.59 22.08 17.19
CA MET A 52 -0.03 21.73 18.49
C MET A 52 -0.52 20.34 18.93
N LEU A 53 0.36 19.33 19.09
CA LEU A 53 -0.01 17.93 19.36
C LEU A 53 -0.53 17.17 18.12
N GLY A 54 -0.18 17.60 16.91
CA GLY A 54 -0.58 16.93 15.66
C GLY A 54 -0.23 15.44 15.64
N GLU A 55 0.96 15.07 16.13
CA GLU A 55 1.42 13.68 16.23
C GLU A 55 0.59 12.83 17.20
N VAL A 56 0.14 13.44 18.31
CA VAL A 56 -0.71 12.76 19.30
C VAL A 56 -2.11 12.58 18.73
N CYS A 57 -2.61 13.59 18.02
CA CYS A 57 -3.88 13.55 17.31
C CYS A 57 -3.91 12.45 16.25
N ALA A 58 -2.86 12.37 15.42
CA ALA A 58 -2.70 11.34 14.39
C ALA A 58 -2.66 9.93 15.01
N GLN A 59 -1.87 9.73 16.07
CA GLN A 59 -1.78 8.41 16.72
C GLN A 59 -3.12 7.97 17.36
N GLU A 60 -3.74 8.83 18.17
CA GLU A 60 -5.02 8.51 18.84
C GLU A 60 -6.14 8.22 17.84
N ALA A 61 -6.17 8.94 16.70
CA ALA A 61 -7.11 8.69 15.63
C ALA A 61 -6.89 7.31 15.00
N ALA A 62 -5.64 6.99 14.63
CA ALA A 62 -5.29 5.74 13.97
C ALA A 62 -5.61 4.50 14.82
N ASP A 63 -5.27 4.55 16.11
CA ASP A 63 -5.49 3.45 17.06
C ASP A 63 -6.98 3.15 17.23
N GLU A 64 -7.82 4.18 17.35
CA GLU A 64 -9.27 4.02 17.44
C GLU A 64 -9.87 3.56 16.11
N MET A 65 -9.39 4.08 14.97
CA MET A 65 -9.84 3.65 13.64
C MET A 65 -9.57 2.17 13.42
N LEU A 66 -8.37 1.69 13.74
CA LEU A 66 -8.02 0.27 13.68
C LEU A 66 -8.91 -0.58 14.59
N THR A 67 -9.17 -0.11 15.82
CA THR A 67 -10.04 -0.78 16.78
C THR A 67 -11.45 -0.96 16.23
N VAL A 68 -12.03 0.09 15.65
CA VAL A 68 -13.38 0.03 15.05
C VAL A 68 -13.39 -0.86 13.81
N LEU A 69 -12.37 -0.79 12.94
CA LEU A 69 -12.26 -1.67 11.78
C LEU A 69 -12.22 -3.15 12.20
N LYS A 70 -11.40 -3.49 13.20
CA LYS A 70 -11.26 -4.86 13.74
C LYS A 70 -12.52 -5.36 14.46
N ALA A 71 -13.37 -4.46 14.93
CA ALA A 71 -14.67 -4.78 15.53
C ALA A 71 -15.85 -4.76 14.53
N SER A 72 -15.62 -4.34 13.29
CA SER A 72 -16.66 -4.19 12.28
C SER A 72 -17.07 -5.52 11.62
N LYS A 73 -18.07 -5.46 10.74
CA LYS A 73 -18.49 -6.62 9.94
C LYS A 73 -17.41 -7.12 8.97
N ILE A 74 -16.39 -6.30 8.65
CA ILE A 74 -15.25 -6.71 7.81
C ILE A 74 -14.44 -7.85 8.49
N ARG A 75 -14.56 -8.00 9.82
CA ARG A 75 -13.97 -9.12 10.57
C ARG A 75 -14.68 -10.46 10.36
N THR A 76 -15.91 -10.46 9.85
CA THR A 76 -16.72 -11.67 9.70
C THR A 76 -17.19 -11.92 8.26
N HIS A 77 -17.03 -10.93 7.38
CA HIS A 77 -17.46 -10.96 5.99
C HIS A 77 -16.33 -10.43 5.12
N SER A 78 -16.16 -10.99 3.91
CA SER A 78 -15.20 -10.43 2.96
C SER A 78 -15.72 -9.10 2.39
N LEU A 79 -14.82 -8.18 2.04
CA LEU A 79 -15.17 -6.93 1.36
C LEU A 79 -16.01 -7.19 0.11
N ALA A 80 -15.66 -8.20 -0.69
CA ALA A 80 -16.42 -8.58 -1.88
C ALA A 80 -17.86 -9.05 -1.59
N SER A 81 -18.11 -9.61 -0.40
CA SER A 81 -19.45 -10.05 0.01
C SER A 81 -20.31 -8.94 0.62
N LEU A 82 -19.67 -7.86 1.09
CA LEU A 82 -20.36 -6.70 1.63
C LEU A 82 -20.81 -5.78 0.49
N GLY A 83 -22.04 -5.28 0.59
CA GLY A 83 -22.52 -4.27 -0.35
C GLY A 83 -21.79 -2.93 -0.16
N ALA A 84 -21.61 -2.18 -1.25
CA ALA A 84 -20.88 -0.90 -1.24
C ALA A 84 -21.32 0.07 -0.13
N LYS A 85 -22.64 0.21 0.07
CA LYS A 85 -23.21 1.07 1.12
C LYS A 85 -22.87 0.62 2.54
N GLU A 86 -22.71 -0.69 2.75
CA GLU A 86 -22.34 -1.22 4.07
C GLU A 86 -20.85 -0.95 4.34
N ILE A 87 -19.99 -1.11 3.33
CA ILE A 87 -18.56 -0.76 3.44
C ILE A 87 -18.40 0.74 3.71
N GLU A 88 -19.11 1.57 2.94
CA GLU A 88 -19.13 3.03 3.13
C GLU A 88 -19.56 3.39 4.55
N LYS A 89 -20.65 2.80 5.04
CA LYS A 89 -21.13 3.01 6.41
C LYS A 89 -20.07 2.65 7.45
N ILE A 90 -19.42 1.49 7.32
CA ILE A 90 -18.37 1.03 8.24
C ILE A 90 -17.20 2.03 8.23
N LEU A 91 -16.73 2.45 7.06
CA LEU A 91 -15.61 3.38 6.93
C LEU A 91 -15.95 4.78 7.47
N VAL A 92 -17.18 5.26 7.24
CA VAL A 92 -17.67 6.52 7.82
C VAL A 92 -17.72 6.43 9.36
N GLU A 93 -18.24 5.34 9.91
CA GLU A 93 -18.26 5.09 11.37
C GLU A 93 -16.83 5.03 11.95
N THR A 94 -15.89 4.37 11.27
CA THR A 94 -14.47 4.34 11.61
C THR A 94 -13.88 5.74 11.70
N PHE A 95 -14.12 6.61 10.71
CA PHE A 95 -13.61 7.98 10.70
C PHE A 95 -14.23 8.86 11.80
N HIS A 96 -15.53 8.69 12.08
CA HIS A 96 -16.17 9.41 13.18
C HIS A 96 -15.64 8.98 14.55
N ALA A 97 -15.34 7.69 14.74
CA ALA A 97 -14.69 7.20 15.96
C ALA A 97 -13.26 7.76 16.08
N GLY A 98 -12.47 7.69 15.00
CA GLY A 98 -11.14 8.30 14.94
C GLY A 98 -11.15 9.79 15.27
N HIS A 99 -12.11 10.55 14.73
CA HIS A 99 -12.29 11.97 15.06
C HIS A 99 -12.61 12.19 16.55
N GLY A 100 -13.46 11.34 17.14
CA GLY A 100 -13.74 11.39 18.58
C GLY A 100 -12.49 11.15 19.42
N ALA A 101 -11.64 10.19 19.03
CA ALA A 101 -10.36 9.94 19.69
C ALA A 101 -9.36 11.10 19.49
N ALA A 102 -9.24 11.62 18.28
CA ALA A 102 -8.43 12.79 17.93
C ALA A 102 -8.76 14.04 18.77
N LEU A 103 -10.00 14.16 19.26
CA LEU A 103 -10.42 15.27 20.11
C LEU A 103 -10.07 15.10 21.59
N LYS A 104 -9.75 13.88 22.07
CA LYS A 104 -9.43 13.62 23.49
C LYS A 104 -8.30 14.52 24.02
N PRO A 105 -7.21 14.80 23.29
CA PRO A 105 -6.14 15.67 23.79
C PRO A 105 -6.58 17.14 23.96
N TYR A 106 -7.70 17.58 23.38
CA TYR A 106 -8.28 18.90 23.70
C TYR A 106 -8.95 18.94 25.06
N ASP A 107 -9.52 17.83 25.51
CA ASP A 107 -10.25 17.76 26.77
C ASP A 107 -9.31 17.61 27.96
N GLN A 108 -8.17 16.95 27.75
CA GLN A 108 -7.12 16.75 28.75
C GLN A 108 -5.72 17.05 28.18
N PRO A 109 -5.44 18.29 27.77
CA PRO A 109 -4.15 18.63 27.18
C PRO A 109 -3.02 18.50 28.20
N PRO A 110 -1.85 17.98 27.81
CA PRO A 110 -0.72 17.86 28.71
C PRO A 110 -0.25 19.23 29.20
N ARG A 111 0.09 19.33 30.49
CA ARG A 111 0.53 20.60 31.11
C ARG A 111 1.76 21.20 30.43
N THR A 112 2.64 20.35 29.92
CA THR A 112 3.81 20.78 29.15
C THR A 112 3.91 19.96 27.87
N TYR A 113 4.39 20.59 26.81
CA TYR A 113 4.61 19.97 25.52
C TYR A 113 5.92 20.48 24.93
N SER A 114 6.76 19.57 24.45
CA SER A 114 8.11 19.90 24.01
C SER A 114 8.32 19.45 22.58
N TYR A 115 8.82 20.35 21.75
CA TYR A 115 9.34 19.96 20.44
C TYR A 115 10.67 19.22 20.62
N PRO A 116 10.94 18.18 19.80
CA PRO A 116 12.17 17.42 19.89
C PRO A 116 13.40 18.26 19.54
N LYS A 117 14.57 17.73 19.90
CA LYS A 117 15.84 18.38 19.56
C LYS A 117 15.97 18.53 18.04
N GLN A 118 16.55 19.62 17.56
CA GLN A 118 16.71 19.95 16.14
C GLN A 118 15.43 20.38 15.40
N ALA A 119 14.29 20.54 16.08
CA ALA A 119 13.13 21.22 15.50
C ALA A 119 13.37 22.75 15.42
N PRO A 120 12.82 23.47 14.42
CA PRO A 120 12.97 24.93 14.27
C PRO A 120 12.52 25.75 15.50
N GLU A 121 11.68 25.15 16.34
CA GLU A 121 11.26 25.69 17.62
C GLU A 121 11.44 24.70 18.77
N GLU A 122 12.61 24.05 18.86
CA GLU A 122 13.02 23.21 20.00
C GLU A 122 12.84 23.99 21.31
N ARG A 123 11.65 23.82 21.92
CA ARG A 123 11.16 24.59 23.05
C ARG A 123 10.22 23.73 23.86
N ARG A 124 10.18 24.03 25.17
CA ARG A 124 9.20 23.48 26.09
C ARG A 124 8.09 24.49 26.32
N TYR A 125 6.94 24.21 25.75
CA TYR A 125 5.73 25.00 25.96
C TYR A 125 5.03 24.57 27.25
N THR A 126 4.40 25.54 27.90
CA THR A 126 3.53 25.32 29.06
C THR A 126 2.12 25.71 28.70
N LEU A 127 1.17 24.89 29.13
CA LEU A 127 -0.25 25.16 28.96
C LEU A 127 -0.64 26.41 29.74
N THR A 128 -1.25 27.38 29.06
CA THR A 128 -1.75 28.61 29.63
C THR A 128 -3.17 28.88 29.14
N LYS A 129 -3.88 29.75 29.86
CA LYS A 129 -5.17 30.27 29.43
C LYS A 129 -4.98 31.71 28.99
N HIS A 130 -5.25 31.99 27.72
CA HIS A 130 -5.19 33.33 27.18
C HIS A 130 -6.33 34.20 27.75
N HIS A 131 -6.19 35.53 27.70
CA HIS A 131 -7.19 36.46 28.24
C HIS A 131 -8.58 36.32 27.59
N SER A 132 -8.62 35.81 26.35
CA SER A 132 -9.85 35.49 25.61
C SER A 132 -10.56 34.24 26.14
N GLY A 133 -9.95 33.49 27.06
CA GLY A 133 -10.44 32.22 27.57
C GLY A 133 -9.92 30.99 26.81
N ASN A 134 -9.23 31.19 25.70
CA ASN A 134 -8.67 30.10 24.89
C ASN A 134 -7.53 29.39 25.61
N ILE A 135 -7.42 28.08 25.37
CA ILE A 135 -6.30 27.28 25.84
C ILE A 135 -5.16 27.43 24.83
N CYS A 136 -3.96 27.74 25.34
CA CYS A 136 -2.77 27.95 24.53
C CYS A 136 -1.56 27.24 25.11
N TYR A 137 -0.56 27.01 24.28
CA TYR A 137 0.79 26.66 24.68
C TYR A 137 1.68 27.89 24.57
N SER A 138 2.30 28.30 25.68
CA SER A 138 3.16 29.48 25.75
C SER A 138 4.59 29.11 26.12
N HIS A 139 5.53 29.89 25.59
CA HIS A 139 6.95 29.84 25.93
C HIS A 139 7.43 31.26 26.29
N PRO A 140 8.41 31.47 27.19
CA PRO A 140 8.87 32.80 27.58
C PRO A 140 9.37 33.68 26.42
N ILE A 141 9.84 33.03 25.35
CA ILE A 141 10.22 33.64 24.08
C ILE A 141 9.14 33.25 23.07
N GLY A 142 8.54 34.21 22.37
CA GLY A 142 7.46 34.00 21.40
C GLY A 142 6.06 34.27 21.95
N GLY A 143 5.07 34.35 21.06
CA GLY A 143 3.66 34.51 21.42
C GLY A 143 2.99 33.18 21.81
N PRO A 144 1.81 33.23 22.45
CA PRO A 144 1.02 32.03 22.74
C PRO A 144 0.58 31.34 21.44
N ARG A 145 0.77 30.03 21.36
CA ARG A 145 0.24 29.18 20.29
C ARG A 145 -1.10 28.62 20.72
N LEU A 146 -2.15 28.85 19.94
CA LEU A 146 -3.48 28.31 20.22
C LEU A 146 -3.40 26.77 20.29
N LEU A 147 -4.10 26.16 21.24
CA LEU A 147 -4.35 24.73 21.22
C LEU A 147 -5.35 24.45 20.11
N GLU A 148 -4.85 24.27 18.90
CA GLU A 148 -5.61 23.84 17.73
C GLU A 148 -4.72 22.93 16.89
N PHE A 149 -5.25 21.75 16.56
CA PHE A 149 -4.54 20.69 15.86
C PHE A 149 -5.53 19.76 15.20
N GLY A 150 -5.04 19.03 14.21
CA GLY A 150 -5.82 18.08 13.45
C GLY A 150 -4.92 17.11 12.74
N THR A 151 -5.54 16.23 11.97
CA THR A 151 -4.82 15.31 11.11
C THR A 151 -5.66 14.96 9.89
N THR A 152 -5.01 14.76 8.74
CA THR A 152 -5.64 14.01 7.66
C THR A 152 -5.88 12.57 8.11
N ALA A 153 -6.72 11.84 7.41
CA ALA A 153 -6.74 10.39 7.56
C ALA A 153 -7.06 9.73 6.24
N THR A 154 -6.28 8.71 5.91
CA THR A 154 -6.45 7.86 4.74
C THR A 154 -6.42 6.41 5.20
N ALA A 155 -7.51 5.69 4.97
CA ALA A 155 -7.64 4.27 5.27
C ALA A 155 -7.74 3.49 3.96
N VAL A 156 -6.88 2.49 3.79
CA VAL A 156 -6.85 1.58 2.66
C VAL A 156 -7.05 0.16 3.16
N LEU A 157 -8.05 -0.53 2.60
CA LEU A 157 -8.32 -1.92 2.85
C LEU A 157 -8.20 -2.70 1.53
N VAL A 158 -7.38 -3.75 1.52
CA VAL A 158 -7.26 -4.65 0.38
C VAL A 158 -7.57 -6.07 0.82
N GLN A 159 -8.58 -6.68 0.19
CA GLN A 159 -8.95 -8.07 0.43
C GLN A 159 -9.32 -8.78 -0.87
N GLY A 160 -8.53 -9.79 -1.24
CA GLY A 160 -8.60 -10.38 -2.57
C GLY A 160 -8.36 -9.30 -3.64
N ARG A 161 -9.30 -9.16 -4.58
CA ARG A 161 -9.26 -8.09 -5.60
C ARG A 161 -10.03 -6.82 -5.20
N THR A 162 -10.59 -6.75 -4.00
CA THR A 162 -11.37 -5.58 -3.59
C THR A 162 -10.49 -4.59 -2.87
N LEU A 163 -10.42 -3.38 -3.41
CA LEU A 163 -9.80 -2.22 -2.78
C LEU A 163 -10.91 -1.30 -2.26
N ALA A 164 -10.89 -1.02 -0.97
CA ALA A 164 -11.72 0.01 -0.35
C ALA A 164 -10.84 1.10 0.24
N VAL A 165 -11.07 2.35 -0.18
CA VAL A 165 -10.35 3.52 0.28
C VAL A 165 -11.33 4.49 0.91
N ALA A 166 -11.00 5.01 2.09
CA ALA A 166 -11.69 6.15 2.68
C ALA A 166 -10.66 7.21 3.04
N HIS A 167 -10.90 8.47 2.70
CA HIS A 167 -9.98 9.55 3.06
C HIS A 167 -10.69 10.85 3.44
N ALA A 168 -10.05 11.62 4.33
CA ALA A 168 -10.42 12.97 4.71
C ALA A 168 -9.14 13.80 4.82
N GLY A 169 -9.01 14.84 3.99
CA GLY A 169 -7.79 15.62 3.86
C GLY A 169 -7.23 15.64 2.44
N ASP A 170 -5.95 15.95 2.33
CA ASP A 170 -5.18 16.12 1.11
C ASP A 170 -4.04 15.11 0.94
N SER A 171 -3.90 14.13 1.84
CA SER A 171 -3.22 12.87 1.57
C SER A 171 -3.94 12.10 0.46
N LEU A 172 -3.18 11.39 -0.39
CA LEU A 172 -3.70 10.74 -1.60
C LEU A 172 -3.33 9.26 -1.67
N VAL A 173 -4.14 8.52 -2.43
CA VAL A 173 -3.92 7.11 -2.76
C VAL A 173 -3.74 6.96 -4.25
N VAL A 174 -2.72 6.21 -4.66
CA VAL A 174 -2.40 5.87 -6.04
C VAL A 174 -2.45 4.36 -6.22
N ILE A 175 -3.01 3.90 -7.32
CA ILE A 175 -2.79 2.53 -7.84
C ILE A 175 -1.68 2.60 -8.87
N GLY A 176 -0.65 1.79 -8.67
CA GLY A 176 0.42 1.58 -9.66
C GLY A 176 0.08 0.44 -10.59
N ARG A 177 0.35 0.64 -11.88
CA ARG A 177 0.17 -0.37 -12.93
C ARG A 177 1.47 -0.62 -13.69
N GLU A 178 1.64 -1.85 -14.14
CA GLU A 178 2.65 -2.23 -15.12
C GLU A 178 2.00 -2.30 -16.51
N GLU A 179 2.45 -1.43 -17.42
CA GLU A 179 1.94 -1.33 -18.80
C GLU A 179 2.79 -2.10 -19.81
N GLY A 180 3.97 -2.57 -19.40
CA GLY A 180 4.94 -3.31 -20.20
C GLY A 180 6.22 -3.53 -19.39
N GLU A 181 7.22 -4.16 -20.00
CA GLU A 181 8.51 -4.44 -19.37
C GLU A 181 9.12 -3.14 -18.81
N ASP A 182 9.26 -3.06 -17.48
CA ASP A 182 9.75 -1.92 -16.72
C ASP A 182 9.03 -0.58 -16.99
N THR A 183 7.80 -0.62 -17.49
CA THR A 183 6.99 0.58 -17.78
C THR A 183 5.82 0.65 -16.81
N TYR A 184 5.80 1.71 -16.00
CA TYR A 184 4.81 1.90 -14.94
C TYR A 184 3.95 3.14 -15.18
N SER A 185 2.68 3.07 -14.75
CA SER A 185 1.80 4.23 -14.63
C SER A 185 1.16 4.30 -13.25
N GLY A 186 0.76 5.51 -12.84
CA GLY A 186 0.10 5.77 -11.56
C GLY A 186 -1.23 6.48 -11.75
N GLU A 187 -2.30 5.95 -11.15
CA GLU A 187 -3.63 6.56 -11.15
C GLU A 187 -4.04 6.97 -9.73
N TYR A 188 -4.37 8.25 -9.53
CA TYR A 188 -4.99 8.70 -8.28
C TYR A 188 -6.37 8.05 -8.08
N VAL A 189 -6.56 7.40 -6.94
CA VAL A 189 -7.85 6.82 -6.50
C VAL A 189 -8.69 7.84 -5.75
N THR A 190 -8.02 8.83 -5.15
CA THR A 190 -8.62 9.86 -4.31
C THR A 190 -8.31 11.25 -4.84
N GLU A 191 -9.14 12.22 -4.47
CA GLU A 191 -8.95 13.64 -4.80
C GLU A 191 -8.68 14.45 -3.53
N ARG A 192 -7.89 15.52 -3.62
CA ARG A 192 -7.61 16.37 -2.46
C ARG A 192 -8.88 17.09 -2.00
N HIS A 193 -9.20 17.00 -0.71
CA HIS A 193 -10.26 17.80 -0.10
C HIS A 193 -9.77 19.23 0.18
N SER A 194 -9.55 20.05 -0.85
CA SER A 194 -9.09 21.44 -0.70
C SER A 194 -10.16 22.46 -1.09
N GLY A 195 -9.98 23.72 -0.68
CA GLY A 195 -10.88 24.81 -1.07
C GLY A 195 -10.83 25.15 -2.57
N SER A 196 -9.85 24.61 -3.29
CA SER A 196 -9.78 24.72 -4.77
C SER A 196 -10.72 23.73 -5.46
N HIS A 197 -11.07 22.61 -4.81
CA HIS A 197 -12.00 21.64 -5.37
C HIS A 197 -13.44 22.18 -5.33
N GLN A 198 -14.13 22.15 -6.47
CA GLN A 198 -15.43 22.81 -6.66
C GLN A 198 -16.49 22.32 -5.66
N GLY A 199 -16.59 21.01 -5.43
CA GLY A 199 -17.58 20.43 -4.51
C GLY A 199 -17.33 20.84 -3.05
N GLU A 200 -16.07 20.82 -2.61
CA GLU A 200 -15.68 21.18 -1.25
C GLU A 200 -15.82 22.68 -1.02
N ARG A 201 -15.50 23.49 -2.03
CA ARG A 201 -15.76 24.92 -2.03
C ARG A 201 -17.24 25.23 -1.84
N GLN A 202 -18.10 24.63 -2.66
CA GLN A 202 -19.55 24.82 -2.56
C GLN A 202 -20.08 24.35 -1.21
N ARG A 203 -19.59 23.21 -0.69
CA ARG A 203 -19.95 22.70 0.64
C ARG A 203 -19.57 23.68 1.75
N LEU A 204 -18.33 24.18 1.74
CA LEU A 204 -17.86 25.16 2.73
C LEU A 204 -18.60 26.49 2.64
N GLU A 205 -18.79 27.03 1.44
CA GLU A 205 -19.52 28.28 1.23
C GLU A 205 -20.99 28.14 1.65
N SER A 206 -21.62 26.98 1.43
CA SER A 206 -22.99 26.70 1.87
C SER A 206 -23.11 26.57 3.39
N TYR A 207 -22.14 25.92 4.05
CA TYR A 207 -22.17 25.68 5.50
C TYR A 207 -21.70 26.90 6.31
N ALA A 208 -20.52 27.43 5.98
CA ALA A 208 -19.87 28.48 6.75
C ALA A 208 -20.12 29.90 6.19
N GLY A 209 -20.55 30.02 4.93
CA GLY A 209 -20.77 31.32 4.29
C GLY A 209 -19.53 32.21 4.39
N LYS A 210 -19.73 33.45 4.84
CA LYS A 210 -18.63 34.43 5.01
C LYS A 210 -17.76 34.19 6.24
N LYS A 211 -18.03 33.17 7.06
CA LYS A 211 -17.22 32.84 8.25
C LYS A 211 -15.90 32.16 7.89
N VAL A 212 -15.76 31.64 6.67
CA VAL A 212 -14.53 31.07 6.14
C VAL A 212 -14.14 31.80 4.86
N LYS A 213 -12.84 32.03 4.68
CA LYS A 213 -12.26 32.58 3.46
C LYS A 213 -11.41 31.52 2.80
N ILE A 214 -11.70 31.25 1.53
CA ILE A 214 -10.91 30.36 0.67
C ILE A 214 -9.96 31.22 -0.15
N ARG A 215 -8.66 30.93 -0.07
CA ARG A 215 -7.63 31.60 -0.85
C ARG A 215 -7.67 31.09 -2.29
N VAL A 216 -7.80 32.00 -3.25
CA VAL A 216 -8.03 31.66 -4.67
C VAL A 216 -6.87 30.86 -5.27
N ASN A 217 -5.64 31.14 -4.82
CA ASN A 217 -4.44 30.68 -5.49
C ASN A 217 -4.10 29.21 -5.18
N ASP A 218 -4.44 28.75 -3.98
CA ASP A 218 -4.02 27.45 -3.44
C ASP A 218 -5.10 26.74 -2.61
N GLY A 219 -6.29 27.34 -2.47
CA GLY A 219 -7.43 26.72 -1.81
C GLY A 219 -7.35 26.71 -0.28
N TYR A 220 -6.34 27.31 0.34
CA TYR A 220 -6.24 27.36 1.79
C TYR A 220 -7.44 28.07 2.40
N ILE A 221 -7.98 27.48 3.46
CA ILE A 221 -9.08 28.05 4.22
C ILE A 221 -8.54 28.79 5.45
N SER A 222 -9.13 29.93 5.75
CA SER A 222 -8.80 30.74 6.93
C SER A 222 -10.04 31.45 7.46
N VAL A 223 -10.00 31.86 8.72
CA VAL A 223 -11.10 32.59 9.35
C VAL A 223 -10.84 34.09 9.24
N PRO A 224 -11.74 34.89 8.61
CA PRO A 224 -11.53 36.32 8.38
C PRO A 224 -11.83 37.17 9.63
N CYS A 225 -11.28 36.78 10.77
CA CYS A 225 -11.37 37.52 12.03
C CYS A 225 -9.98 37.56 12.69
N PRO A 226 -9.09 38.49 12.28
CA PRO A 226 -7.71 38.54 12.78
C PRO A 226 -7.59 38.74 14.30
N SER A 227 -8.60 39.37 14.92
CA SER A 227 -8.69 39.56 16.37
C SER A 227 -9.32 38.37 17.12
N GLY A 228 -9.82 37.36 16.38
CA GLY A 228 -10.44 36.17 16.94
C GLY A 228 -9.42 35.09 17.31
N PRO A 229 -9.84 34.05 18.07
CA PRO A 229 -8.99 32.96 18.55
C PRO A 229 -8.10 32.33 17.47
N ILE A 230 -8.67 32.18 16.28
CA ILE A 230 -8.15 31.39 15.16
C ILE A 230 -7.83 32.27 13.94
N GLY A 231 -7.79 33.60 14.13
CA GLY A 231 -7.67 34.59 13.05
C GLY A 231 -6.39 34.50 12.22
N THR A 232 -5.36 33.83 12.74
CA THR A 232 -4.08 33.59 12.06
C THR A 232 -3.94 32.16 11.55
N PHE A 233 -4.92 31.29 11.79
CA PHE A 233 -4.86 29.89 11.37
C PHE A 233 -5.29 29.76 9.91
N SER A 234 -4.52 28.98 9.16
CA SER A 234 -4.87 28.60 7.80
C SER A 234 -4.67 27.11 7.64
N LEU A 235 -5.58 26.46 6.92
CA LEU A 235 -5.58 25.03 6.70
C LEU A 235 -5.66 24.73 5.20
N ALA A 236 -4.83 23.80 4.71
CA ALA A 236 -4.80 23.43 3.29
C ALA A 236 -6.03 22.63 2.86
N MET A 237 -6.55 21.83 3.80
CA MET A 237 -7.66 20.91 3.61
C MET A 237 -8.98 21.41 4.23
N THR A 238 -10.07 20.82 3.76
CA THR A 238 -11.45 21.16 4.12
C THR A 238 -12.14 20.04 4.88
N ARG A 239 -11.50 18.87 4.97
CA ARG A 239 -11.88 17.72 5.78
C ARG A 239 -10.67 17.23 6.55
N ALA A 240 -10.85 16.89 7.81
CA ALA A 240 -9.80 16.42 8.71
C ALA A 240 -10.41 15.88 10.00
N LEU A 241 -9.64 15.08 10.72
CA LEU A 241 -9.94 14.62 12.07
C LEU A 241 -9.37 15.63 13.08
N GLY A 242 -9.90 15.64 14.31
CA GLY A 242 -9.55 16.66 15.31
C GLY A 242 -10.20 18.01 15.00
N HIS A 243 -9.44 19.09 15.07
CA HIS A 243 -9.88 20.44 14.69
C HIS A 243 -11.10 20.96 15.46
N LYS A 244 -10.98 21.04 16.79
CA LYS A 244 -12.07 21.44 17.68
C LYS A 244 -12.67 22.79 17.28
N MET A 245 -11.84 23.79 16.96
CA MET A 245 -12.34 25.10 16.54
C MET A 245 -12.64 25.18 15.05
N MET A 246 -11.83 24.57 14.17
CA MET A 246 -12.08 24.64 12.72
C MET A 246 -13.38 23.91 12.29
N SER A 247 -13.90 22.99 13.12
CA SER A 247 -15.19 22.34 12.89
C SER A 247 -16.38 23.33 12.81
N ASP A 248 -16.34 24.42 13.59
CA ASP A 248 -17.35 25.50 13.54
C ASP A 248 -17.34 26.25 12.20
N TYR A 249 -16.27 26.10 11.42
CA TYR A 249 -16.05 26.74 10.12
C TYR A 249 -16.17 25.76 8.95
N GLY A 250 -16.68 24.55 9.18
CA GLY A 250 -17.03 23.59 8.15
C GLY A 250 -15.96 22.55 7.83
N VAL A 251 -14.90 22.46 8.63
CA VAL A 251 -14.00 21.29 8.57
C VAL A 251 -14.73 20.08 9.16
N ILE A 252 -14.87 19.02 8.39
CA ILE A 252 -15.63 17.82 8.79
C ILE A 252 -14.75 16.56 8.73
N PRO A 253 -15.00 15.55 9.59
CA PRO A 253 -14.25 14.30 9.57
C PRO A 253 -14.79 13.26 8.59
N THR A 254 -15.97 13.51 8.00
CA THR A 254 -16.64 12.53 7.12
C THR A 254 -15.80 12.26 5.86
N PRO A 255 -15.35 11.02 5.63
CA PRO A 255 -14.49 10.70 4.50
C PRO A 255 -15.28 10.67 3.19
N THR A 256 -14.54 10.74 2.08
CA THR A 256 -15.02 10.22 0.79
C THR A 256 -14.58 8.76 0.69
N VAL A 257 -15.47 7.88 0.21
CA VAL A 257 -15.20 6.44 0.09
C VAL A 257 -15.18 6.03 -1.38
N THR A 258 -14.11 5.37 -1.80
CA THR A 258 -13.94 4.84 -3.15
C THR A 258 -13.72 3.33 -3.07
N LEU A 259 -14.49 2.57 -3.88
CA LEU A 259 -14.30 1.13 -4.05
C LEU A 259 -13.78 0.87 -5.46
N ARG A 260 -12.75 0.03 -5.58
CA ARG A 260 -12.18 -0.41 -6.86
C ARG A 260 -12.00 -1.92 -6.86
N THR A 261 -12.04 -2.50 -8.05
CA THR A 261 -11.63 -3.88 -8.28
C THR A 261 -10.25 -3.87 -8.90
N LEU A 262 -9.29 -4.50 -8.23
CA LEU A 262 -7.92 -4.63 -8.69
C LEU A 262 -7.84 -5.61 -9.87
N GLY A 263 -7.08 -5.21 -10.89
CA GLY A 263 -6.80 -5.96 -12.10
C GLY A 263 -5.42 -6.62 -12.08
N PRO A 264 -5.13 -7.53 -13.04
CA PRO A 264 -3.84 -8.21 -13.14
C PRO A 264 -2.63 -7.31 -13.32
N GLN A 265 -2.83 -6.12 -13.90
CA GLN A 265 -1.79 -5.13 -14.14
C GLN A 265 -1.53 -4.22 -12.93
N ASP A 266 -2.41 -4.23 -11.92
CA ASP A 266 -2.20 -3.42 -10.73
C ASP A 266 -1.12 -4.09 -9.87
N VAL A 267 0.01 -3.41 -9.69
CA VAL A 267 1.21 -3.95 -9.01
C VAL A 267 1.37 -3.43 -7.59
N CYS A 268 0.81 -2.26 -7.28
CA CYS A 268 0.83 -1.71 -5.93
C CYS A 268 -0.29 -0.71 -5.66
N VAL A 269 -0.56 -0.48 -4.38
CA VAL A 269 -1.34 0.66 -3.87
C VAL A 269 -0.43 1.45 -2.95
N ILE A 270 -0.33 2.76 -3.20
CA ILE A 270 0.47 3.71 -2.44
C ILE A 270 -0.49 4.69 -1.76
N ALA A 271 -0.60 4.64 -0.44
CA ALA A 271 -1.21 5.70 0.34
C ALA A 271 -0.11 6.58 0.92
N ALA A 272 -0.15 7.89 0.70
CA ALA A 272 0.89 8.78 1.22
C ALA A 272 0.40 10.17 1.61
N SER A 273 1.12 10.82 2.53
CA SER A 273 0.89 12.21 2.95
C SER A 273 1.18 13.19 1.82
N ASP A 274 0.69 14.41 1.94
CA ASP A 274 0.90 15.47 0.96
C ASP A 274 2.39 15.76 0.74
N GLY A 275 3.24 15.62 1.75
CA GLY A 275 4.69 15.78 1.65
C GLY A 275 5.33 14.86 0.60
N VAL A 276 4.79 13.65 0.36
CA VAL A 276 5.23 12.80 -0.76
C VAL A 276 4.78 13.40 -2.09
N TRP A 277 3.51 13.78 -2.18
CA TRP A 277 2.88 14.29 -3.41
C TRP A 277 3.25 15.75 -3.76
N GLU A 278 3.94 16.46 -2.88
CA GLU A 278 4.61 17.73 -3.20
C GLU A 278 5.90 17.50 -4.01
N GLY A 279 6.56 16.36 -3.80
CA GLY A 279 7.84 16.04 -4.43
C GLY A 279 7.74 15.10 -5.63
N LEU A 280 6.74 14.21 -5.64
CA LEU A 280 6.60 13.14 -6.62
C LEU A 280 5.22 13.14 -7.26
N ASP A 281 5.18 12.93 -8.57
CA ASP A 281 3.96 12.55 -9.27
C ASP A 281 3.66 11.03 -9.11
N PRO A 282 2.45 10.57 -9.45
CA PRO A 282 2.07 9.16 -9.32
C PRO A 282 2.99 8.19 -10.05
N GLU A 283 3.44 8.54 -11.25
CA GLU A 283 4.26 7.67 -12.09
C GLU A 283 5.65 7.50 -11.48
N GLN A 284 6.26 8.60 -11.03
CA GLN A 284 7.53 8.60 -10.30
C GLN A 284 7.45 7.79 -9.01
N ALA A 285 6.37 7.95 -8.24
CA ALA A 285 6.18 7.21 -7.00
C ALA A 285 6.07 5.70 -7.22
N VAL A 286 5.29 5.28 -8.24
CA VAL A 286 5.15 3.86 -8.60
C VAL A 286 6.48 3.31 -9.07
N ARG A 287 7.21 4.04 -9.93
CA ARG A 287 8.54 3.64 -10.41
C ARG A 287 9.52 3.44 -9.26
N GLU A 288 9.63 4.39 -8.32
CA GLU A 288 10.55 4.27 -7.17
C GLU A 288 10.23 3.04 -6.29
N VAL A 289 8.94 2.74 -6.10
CA VAL A 289 8.51 1.54 -5.38
C VAL A 289 8.90 0.28 -6.15
N CYS A 290 8.54 0.17 -7.42
CA CYS A 290 8.83 -1.00 -8.24
C CYS A 290 10.35 -1.21 -8.41
N ASP A 291 11.13 -0.16 -8.66
CA ASP A 291 12.59 -0.21 -8.74
C ASP A 291 13.21 -0.66 -7.41
N SER A 292 12.68 -0.19 -6.28
CA SER A 292 13.12 -0.65 -4.96
C SER A 292 12.85 -2.14 -4.76
N MET A 293 11.70 -2.63 -5.18
CA MET A 293 11.35 -4.06 -5.09
C MET A 293 12.22 -4.90 -6.03
N ALA A 294 12.45 -4.45 -7.27
CA ALA A 294 13.32 -5.11 -8.24
C ALA A 294 14.79 -5.19 -7.76
N GLN A 295 15.22 -4.22 -6.93
CA GLN A 295 16.52 -4.22 -6.25
C GLN A 295 16.58 -5.18 -5.05
N GLY A 296 15.53 -5.94 -4.75
CA GLY A 296 15.45 -6.89 -3.65
C GLY A 296 15.26 -6.22 -2.28
N ARG A 297 14.84 -4.95 -2.23
CA ARG A 297 14.48 -4.29 -0.97
C ARG A 297 13.14 -4.85 -0.47
N ASP A 298 12.99 -4.93 0.84
CA ASP A 298 11.68 -5.20 1.44
C ASP A 298 10.74 -3.99 1.30
N ALA A 299 9.44 -4.21 1.52
CA ALA A 299 8.42 -3.18 1.34
C ALA A 299 8.59 -1.96 2.28
N ASN A 300 9.15 -2.12 3.49
CA ASN A 300 9.43 -0.97 4.37
C ASN A 300 10.60 -0.15 3.82
N SER A 301 11.65 -0.84 3.34
CA SER A 301 12.78 -0.20 2.68
C SER A 301 12.37 0.53 1.41
N ALA A 302 11.42 -0.01 0.62
CA ALA A 302 10.82 0.68 -0.52
C ALA A 302 10.02 1.93 -0.10
N ALA A 303 9.20 1.83 0.95
CA ALA A 303 8.46 2.98 1.50
C ALA A 303 9.41 4.08 2.00
N GLN A 304 10.50 3.68 2.66
CA GLN A 304 11.54 4.59 3.16
C GLN A 304 12.25 5.31 2.00
N ALA A 305 12.55 4.58 0.92
CA ALA A 305 13.17 5.15 -0.27
C ALA A 305 12.26 6.19 -0.93
N LEU A 306 10.99 5.84 -1.14
CA LEU A 306 9.96 6.75 -1.66
C LEU A 306 9.85 8.05 -0.84
N CYS A 307 9.71 7.93 0.48
CA CYS A 307 9.60 9.09 1.37
C CYS A 307 10.87 9.95 1.34
N THR A 308 12.04 9.31 1.28
CA THR A 308 13.33 10.00 1.23
C THR A 308 13.53 10.72 -0.11
N ASP A 309 13.09 10.12 -1.22
CA ASP A 309 13.21 10.75 -2.53
C ASP A 309 12.30 11.98 -2.65
N ALA A 310 11.05 11.90 -2.16
CA ALA A 310 10.16 13.04 -2.13
C ALA A 310 10.78 14.25 -1.40
N VAL A 311 11.40 14.03 -0.23
CA VAL A 311 12.12 15.09 0.50
C VAL A 311 13.24 15.69 -0.36
N LYS A 312 14.04 14.85 -1.04
CA LYS A 312 15.13 15.31 -1.91
C LYS A 312 14.60 16.14 -3.08
N GLN A 313 13.53 15.68 -3.75
CA GLN A 313 12.96 16.37 -4.90
C GLN A 313 12.45 17.76 -4.51
N VAL A 314 11.69 17.88 -3.42
CA VAL A 314 11.21 19.18 -2.92
C VAL A 314 12.38 20.11 -2.56
N MET A 315 13.41 19.60 -1.89
CA MET A 315 14.57 20.40 -1.50
C MET A 315 15.45 20.82 -2.69
N ALA A 316 15.38 20.10 -3.82
CA ALA A 316 16.11 20.42 -5.04
C ALA A 316 15.48 21.58 -5.83
N LEU A 317 14.18 21.86 -5.64
CA LEU A 317 13.46 22.92 -6.37
C LEU A 317 14.01 24.33 -6.06
N ASP A 318 14.19 24.66 -4.78
CA ASP A 318 14.76 25.93 -4.31
C ASP A 318 15.31 25.76 -2.89
N LYS A 319 16.50 26.28 -2.61
CA LYS A 319 17.16 26.21 -1.29
C LYS A 319 16.35 26.84 -0.14
N ARG A 320 15.32 27.63 -0.44
CA ARG A 320 14.42 28.28 0.53
C ARG A 320 13.17 27.45 0.83
N ILE A 321 12.82 26.50 -0.03
CA ILE A 321 11.68 25.60 0.18
C ILE A 321 12.04 24.61 1.28
N ARG A 322 11.05 24.31 2.13
CA ARG A 322 11.19 23.31 3.17
C ARG A 322 10.19 22.18 2.92
N ALA A 323 10.72 20.99 2.74
CA ALA A 323 9.95 19.77 2.58
C ALA A 323 9.22 19.42 3.88
N ASP A 324 7.96 19.04 3.78
CA ASP A 324 7.19 18.53 4.92
C ASP A 324 7.65 17.12 5.34
N ASN A 325 7.09 16.60 6.43
CA ASN A 325 7.13 15.19 6.75
C ASN A 325 6.59 14.37 5.58
N THR A 326 7.25 13.26 5.27
CA THR A 326 6.84 12.37 4.19
C THR A 326 6.54 11.01 4.74
N THR A 327 5.34 10.52 4.46
CA THR A 327 4.84 9.25 5.01
C THR A 327 4.12 8.48 3.94
N ALA A 328 4.41 7.19 3.85
CA ALA A 328 3.78 6.29 2.89
C ALA A 328 3.50 4.91 3.50
N ALA A 329 2.38 4.32 3.10
CA ALA A 329 2.08 2.91 3.24
C ALA A 329 1.91 2.29 1.86
N LEU A 330 2.56 1.14 1.65
CA LEU A 330 2.61 0.39 0.41
C LEU A 330 1.91 -0.95 0.62
N ILE A 331 1.02 -1.32 -0.30
CA ILE A 331 0.50 -2.67 -0.46
C ILE A 331 0.92 -3.11 -1.85
N ILE A 332 1.85 -4.07 -1.93
CA ILE A 332 2.50 -4.50 -3.18
C ILE A 332 2.02 -5.91 -3.52
N PHE A 333 1.65 -6.11 -4.78
CA PHE A 333 1.15 -7.37 -5.31
C PHE A 333 2.29 -8.05 -6.07
N ASP A 334 2.84 -9.09 -5.45
CA ASP A 334 3.87 -9.93 -6.04
C ASP A 334 3.18 -10.98 -6.93
N GLU A 335 3.44 -10.91 -8.23
CA GLU A 335 2.84 -11.63 -9.35
C GLU A 335 1.38 -11.28 -9.74
N VAL A 336 1.27 -10.95 -11.04
CA VAL A 336 0.09 -10.83 -11.90
C VAL A 336 -1.07 -11.69 -11.41
N ILE A 337 -2.25 -11.08 -11.22
CA ILE A 337 -3.49 -11.82 -11.03
C ILE A 337 -3.71 -12.66 -12.29
N GLY A 338 -3.25 -13.91 -12.29
CA GLY A 338 -3.47 -14.84 -13.39
C GLY A 338 -4.96 -14.89 -13.72
N GLU A 339 -5.27 -14.88 -15.02
CA GLU A 339 -6.63 -14.97 -15.55
C GLU A 339 -7.38 -16.10 -14.84
N GLY A 340 -8.31 -15.73 -13.96
CA GLY A 340 -9.33 -16.66 -13.51
C GLY A 340 -10.20 -16.97 -14.71
N ASN A 341 -10.09 -18.21 -15.21
CA ASN A 341 -10.91 -18.77 -16.28
C ASN A 341 -12.30 -18.13 -16.35
N GLU A 342 -12.55 -17.35 -17.40
CA GLU A 342 -13.91 -17.25 -17.93
C GLU A 342 -14.27 -18.60 -18.53
N GLU A 343 -15.36 -19.21 -18.07
CA GLU A 343 -16.48 -19.60 -18.93
C GLU A 343 -17.49 -20.47 -18.16
N GLN A 344 -18.71 -19.94 -18.00
CA GLN A 344 -19.92 -20.68 -18.31
C GLN A 344 -20.88 -19.72 -19.00
N LYS A 345 -20.68 -19.53 -20.31
CA LYS A 345 -21.79 -19.15 -21.19
C LYS A 345 -22.56 -20.42 -21.51
N MET A 346 -23.82 -20.43 -21.10
CA MET A 346 -24.79 -21.41 -21.58
C MET A 346 -25.02 -21.17 -23.07
N ASP A 347 -24.80 -22.24 -23.81
CA ASP A 347 -25.18 -22.44 -25.21
C ASP A 347 -26.71 -22.47 -25.29
N ASP A 348 -27.31 -21.60 -26.09
CA ASP A 348 -28.68 -21.78 -26.58
C ASP A 348 -28.67 -21.50 -28.09
N GLY A 349 -28.65 -22.61 -28.83
CA GLY A 349 -28.82 -22.62 -30.27
C GLY A 349 -30.24 -22.25 -30.68
N GLY A 350 -30.36 -21.56 -31.82
CA GLY A 350 -31.64 -21.29 -32.47
C GLY A 350 -31.49 -20.30 -33.62
N GLY A 351 -31.24 -20.83 -34.81
CA GLY A 351 -30.90 -20.06 -36.00
C GLY A 351 -32.06 -19.40 -36.77
N SER A 352 -31.75 -19.17 -38.05
CA SER A 352 -32.47 -18.42 -39.10
C SER A 352 -32.21 -16.90 -39.02
N GLY A 353 -31.70 -16.22 -40.06
CA GLY A 353 -31.71 -16.47 -41.50
C GLY A 353 -32.04 -15.14 -42.15
N GLY A 354 -31.18 -14.61 -43.02
CA GLY A 354 -31.43 -13.32 -43.67
C GLY A 354 -30.17 -12.66 -44.20
N GLU A 355 -29.86 -12.98 -45.46
CA GLU A 355 -28.93 -12.25 -46.32
C GLU A 355 -29.32 -10.77 -46.46
N ILE A 356 -28.33 -9.90 -46.70
CA ILE A 356 -28.15 -9.11 -47.94
C ILE A 356 -27.14 -7.97 -47.69
N GLU A 357 -26.06 -8.05 -48.47
CA GLU A 357 -25.26 -7.00 -49.12
C GLU A 357 -24.96 -5.65 -48.44
N GLY A 358 -23.66 -5.34 -48.42
CA GLY A 358 -23.20 -4.26 -49.30
C GLY A 358 -22.61 -3.01 -48.62
N GLY A 359 -21.28 -2.88 -48.74
CA GLY A 359 -20.70 -1.59 -49.10
C GLY A 359 -19.95 -0.80 -48.03
N GLY A 360 -18.62 -0.77 -48.17
CA GLY A 360 -17.95 0.51 -48.43
C GLY A 360 -17.55 1.39 -47.25
N THR A 361 -16.33 1.15 -46.75
CA THR A 361 -15.24 2.14 -46.61
C THR A 361 -15.62 3.63 -46.47
N LYS A 362 -15.28 4.25 -45.32
CA LYS A 362 -14.14 5.19 -45.20
C LYS A 362 -14.12 5.94 -43.85
N ARG A 363 -12.92 5.94 -43.26
CA ARG A 363 -12.41 6.93 -42.30
C ARG A 363 -12.63 8.37 -42.78
N LYS A 364 -12.93 9.28 -41.85
CA LYS A 364 -12.12 10.47 -41.54
C LYS A 364 -12.66 11.22 -40.31
N HIS A 365 -11.73 11.53 -39.40
CA HIS A 365 -11.54 12.80 -38.67
C HIS A 365 -12.41 13.98 -39.17
N ASN A 366 -12.87 14.94 -38.36
CA ASN A 366 -12.13 15.68 -37.33
C ASN A 366 -13.08 16.67 -36.60
N THR A 367 -12.64 17.11 -35.40
CA THR A 367 -12.75 18.48 -34.81
C THR A 367 -14.11 19.14 -34.50
N ALA A 368 -14.32 19.35 -33.20
CA ALA A 368 -14.52 20.61 -32.47
C ALA A 368 -15.15 21.86 -33.16
N SER A 369 -16.19 22.41 -32.52
CA SER A 369 -16.33 23.84 -32.14
C SER A 369 -17.50 23.96 -31.16
N THR A 370 -17.31 24.42 -29.92
CA THR A 370 -17.50 25.80 -29.43
C THR A 370 -18.70 26.54 -30.03
N ALA A 371 -19.71 26.81 -29.20
CA ALA A 371 -20.49 28.04 -29.24
C ALA A 371 -21.09 28.33 -27.85
N ALA A 372 -20.72 29.50 -27.31
CA ALA A 372 -21.35 30.15 -26.18
C ALA A 372 -22.62 30.90 -26.64
N ASN A 373 -23.60 31.03 -25.74
CA ASN A 373 -24.39 32.26 -25.48
C ASN A 373 -25.33 31.95 -24.31
N GLU A 374 -25.13 32.56 -23.15
CA GLU A 374 -25.63 33.89 -22.74
C GLU A 374 -27.15 33.98 -22.48
N ASN A 375 -27.43 34.33 -21.22
CA ASN A 375 -28.43 35.27 -20.73
C ASN A 375 -29.93 34.96 -20.88
N GLY A 376 -30.63 34.96 -19.75
CA GLY A 376 -32.11 34.94 -19.74
C GLY A 376 -32.78 34.84 -18.39
N ASN A 377 -32.46 35.77 -17.49
CA ASN A 377 -33.26 36.33 -16.39
C ASN A 377 -34.68 35.76 -16.08
N GLY A 378 -34.88 35.42 -14.79
CA GLY A 378 -36.07 35.75 -14.00
C GLY A 378 -37.35 34.93 -14.17
N ASN A 379 -37.76 34.22 -13.12
CA ASN A 379 -38.95 34.64 -12.36
C ASN A 379 -39.06 33.98 -10.98
N SER A 380 -39.54 34.79 -10.05
CA SER A 380 -39.98 34.49 -8.70
C SER A 380 -41.04 33.40 -8.61
N ASN A 381 -41.00 32.60 -7.54
CA ASN A 381 -42.20 32.12 -6.86
C ASN A 381 -41.92 31.89 -5.36
N THR A 382 -42.62 32.65 -4.54
CA THR A 382 -42.83 32.51 -3.10
C THR A 382 -44.03 31.61 -2.84
N CYS A 383 -43.98 30.78 -1.79
CA CYS A 383 -45.08 30.32 -0.91
C CYS A 383 -44.43 29.41 0.16
N GLU A 384 -44.21 29.91 1.38
CA GLU A 384 -45.11 29.85 2.55
C GLU A 384 -45.26 28.45 3.19
N ASP A 385 -44.57 28.33 4.33
CA ASP A 385 -44.96 27.77 5.63
C ASP A 385 -46.21 26.87 5.76
N ILE A 386 -46.02 25.76 6.50
CA ILE A 386 -46.84 25.11 7.56
C ILE A 386 -46.13 23.73 7.82
N GLY A 387 -45.86 23.20 9.01
CA GLY A 387 -46.16 23.56 10.38
C GLY A 387 -45.45 22.56 11.33
N LYS A 388 -45.35 22.96 12.60
CA LYS A 388 -44.66 22.29 13.72
C LYS A 388 -45.37 21.02 14.20
N SER A 389 -44.61 20.08 14.77
CA SER A 389 -45.06 19.30 15.94
C SER A 389 -43.89 18.84 16.82
N HIS A 390 -44.14 18.79 18.13
CA HIS A 390 -43.25 18.56 19.26
C HIS A 390 -43.71 17.30 20.04
N ASN A 391 -42.85 16.85 20.97
CA ASN A 391 -43.00 15.80 22.01
C ASN A 391 -42.59 14.38 21.58
N GLY A 392 -41.87 13.58 22.38
CA GLY A 392 -41.41 13.74 23.75
C GLY A 392 -40.89 12.38 24.29
N VAL A 393 -39.69 12.42 24.89
CA VAL A 393 -39.12 11.60 25.99
C VAL A 393 -39.83 10.28 26.40
N ARG A 394 -39.06 9.16 26.44
CA ARG A 394 -38.88 8.30 27.64
C ARG A 394 -37.82 7.19 27.45
N ARG A 395 -36.84 7.15 28.37
CA ARG A 395 -35.96 6.01 28.71
C ARG A 395 -36.71 5.02 29.63
N PRO A 396 -36.21 3.79 29.78
CA PRO A 396 -35.76 3.42 31.13
C PRO A 396 -34.38 2.74 31.17
N LYS A 397 -33.77 2.88 32.35
CA LYS A 397 -32.50 2.29 32.79
C LYS A 397 -32.76 0.94 33.46
N SER A 398 -31.83 -0.01 33.34
CA SER A 398 -31.51 -0.97 34.42
C SER A 398 -30.10 -1.55 34.25
N LYS A 399 -29.28 -1.39 35.29
CA LYS A 399 -28.07 -2.16 35.67
C LYS A 399 -28.37 -2.72 37.09
N PRO A 400 -27.48 -3.48 37.74
CA PRO A 400 -26.98 -4.82 37.42
C PRO A 400 -27.16 -5.77 38.64
N THR A 401 -26.95 -7.08 38.48
CA THR A 401 -26.82 -8.00 39.63
C THR A 401 -25.58 -8.88 39.49
N THR A 402 -24.91 -9.04 40.62
CA THR A 402 -23.57 -9.56 40.84
C THR A 402 -23.57 -11.05 41.24
N SER A 403 -22.63 -11.82 40.66
CA SER A 403 -21.80 -12.93 41.22
C SER A 403 -22.46 -14.15 41.93
N PRO A 404 -21.75 -15.25 42.30
CA PRO A 404 -20.46 -15.83 41.87
C PRO A 404 -20.47 -17.38 41.62
N LEU A 405 -19.33 -17.91 41.13
CA LEU A 405 -18.70 -19.25 41.29
C LEU A 405 -19.54 -20.56 41.26
N SER A 406 -19.15 -21.50 40.39
CA SER A 406 -18.77 -22.88 40.77
C SER A 406 -18.28 -23.74 39.58
N SER A 407 -17.03 -24.22 39.66
CA SER A 407 -16.61 -25.55 39.18
C SER A 407 -16.58 -26.49 40.42
N PRO A 408 -16.45 -27.83 40.36
CA PRO A 408 -16.10 -28.71 39.22
C PRO A 408 -16.99 -29.99 39.11
N GLY A 409 -16.95 -30.67 37.96
CA GLY A 409 -17.58 -31.98 37.77
C GLY A 409 -16.78 -32.85 36.80
N ALA A 410 -16.31 -33.99 37.31
CA ALA A 410 -15.35 -34.88 36.67
C ALA A 410 -15.96 -35.85 35.64
N LEU A 411 -15.08 -36.29 34.73
CA LEU A 411 -15.01 -37.60 34.07
C LEU A 411 -16.21 -38.08 33.24
N LYS A 412 -15.97 -38.20 31.93
CA LYS A 412 -16.12 -39.48 31.23
C LYS A 412 -15.20 -39.54 30.01
N GLN A 413 -14.21 -40.42 30.10
CA GLN A 413 -13.51 -40.99 28.95
C GLN A 413 -14.54 -41.67 28.06
N ASN A 414 -14.50 -41.40 26.76
CA ASN A 414 -15.03 -42.30 25.74
C ASN A 414 -14.18 -42.18 24.48
N ALA A 415 -13.58 -43.32 24.15
CA ALA A 415 -13.15 -43.84 22.85
C ALA A 415 -12.80 -42.82 21.74
N ALA A 416 -11.54 -42.85 21.34
CA ALA A 416 -11.06 -42.30 20.08
C ALA A 416 -11.78 -42.96 18.88
N PRO A 417 -12.33 -42.19 17.93
CA PRO A 417 -12.56 -42.67 16.59
C PRO A 417 -11.25 -42.56 15.80
N SER A 418 -10.73 -43.71 15.38
CA SER A 418 -9.69 -43.83 14.37
C SER A 418 -10.11 -43.07 13.10
N SER A 419 -9.38 -42.02 12.76
CA SER A 419 -9.36 -41.46 11.40
C SER A 419 -7.91 -41.40 10.93
N SER A 420 -7.71 -42.01 9.78
CA SER A 420 -6.46 -42.32 9.11
C SER A 420 -5.62 -41.09 8.83
N LYS A 421 -4.46 -40.97 9.50
CA LYS A 421 -3.33 -40.22 8.94
C LYS A 421 -2.82 -41.01 7.74
N SER A 422 -3.01 -40.49 6.52
CA SER A 422 -2.25 -40.99 5.38
C SER A 422 -0.80 -40.54 5.54
N SER A 423 0.03 -41.39 6.14
CA SER A 423 1.48 -41.28 5.98
C SER A 423 1.81 -41.70 4.56
N THR A 424 1.75 -40.76 3.62
CA THR A 424 2.29 -40.99 2.28
C THR A 424 3.81 -41.02 2.39
N GLN A 425 4.40 -42.19 2.16
CA GLN A 425 5.82 -42.31 1.84
C GLN A 425 6.13 -41.36 0.68
N PRO A 426 7.26 -40.62 0.70
CA PRO A 426 7.62 -39.74 -0.40
C PRO A 426 7.69 -40.59 -1.69
N THR A 427 7.09 -40.08 -2.76
CA THR A 427 7.22 -40.72 -4.06
C THR A 427 8.69 -40.70 -4.49
N ASP A 428 9.13 -41.68 -5.27
CA ASP A 428 10.52 -41.78 -5.77
C ASP A 428 10.98 -40.47 -6.45
N LEU A 429 10.04 -39.76 -7.10
CA LEU A 429 10.30 -38.47 -7.76
C LEU A 429 10.42 -37.29 -6.77
N GLU A 430 9.66 -37.31 -5.67
CA GLU A 430 9.81 -36.30 -4.62
C GLU A 430 11.15 -36.45 -3.89
N ASP A 431 11.60 -37.67 -3.63
CA ASP A 431 12.92 -37.93 -3.05
C ASP A 431 14.05 -37.50 -4.00
N LEU A 432 13.90 -37.78 -5.30
CA LEU A 432 14.84 -37.33 -6.34
C LEU A 432 15.04 -35.80 -6.31
N VAL A 433 13.95 -35.04 -6.19
CA VAL A 433 14.00 -33.57 -6.20
C VAL A 433 14.41 -33.00 -4.85
N ARG A 434 13.66 -33.32 -3.78
CA ARG A 434 13.82 -32.69 -2.47
C ARG A 434 15.17 -33.03 -1.87
N ARG A 435 15.46 -34.33 -1.78
CA ARG A 435 16.64 -34.82 -1.09
C ARG A 435 17.84 -34.85 -2.03
N ARG A 436 17.74 -35.56 -3.16
CA ARG A 436 18.94 -35.82 -3.99
C ARG A 436 19.40 -34.58 -4.77
N TYR A 437 18.48 -33.77 -5.31
CA TYR A 437 18.82 -32.56 -6.06
C TYR A 437 19.07 -31.33 -5.16
N PHE A 438 18.09 -30.90 -4.36
CA PHE A 438 18.23 -29.69 -3.54
C PHE A 438 19.19 -29.87 -2.35
N GLU A 439 19.00 -30.92 -1.54
CA GLU A 439 19.75 -31.10 -0.29
C GLU A 439 21.15 -31.68 -0.52
N ASP A 440 21.26 -32.83 -1.21
CA ASP A 440 22.54 -33.55 -1.34
C ASP A 440 23.44 -32.95 -2.44
N LEU A 441 22.90 -32.72 -3.66
CA LEU A 441 23.69 -32.18 -4.78
C LEU A 441 23.92 -30.67 -4.63
N PHE A 442 22.87 -29.85 -4.60
CA PHE A 442 23.01 -28.40 -4.72
C PHE A 442 23.48 -27.74 -3.43
N THR A 443 22.87 -28.10 -2.30
CA THR A 443 23.27 -27.61 -0.97
C THR A 443 24.45 -28.41 -0.40
N GLY A 444 24.43 -29.73 -0.50
CA GLY A 444 25.45 -30.60 0.11
C GLY A 444 26.75 -30.63 -0.68
N GLY A 445 26.70 -30.34 -1.98
CA GLY A 445 27.86 -30.40 -2.87
C GLY A 445 28.30 -31.82 -3.20
N ASP A 446 27.42 -32.83 -3.06
CA ASP A 446 27.71 -34.20 -3.51
C ASP A 446 27.57 -34.32 -5.03
N TYR A 447 28.57 -33.81 -5.73
CA TYR A 447 28.62 -33.84 -7.20
C TYR A 447 28.70 -35.26 -7.78
N THR A 448 28.94 -36.29 -6.95
CA THR A 448 28.92 -37.69 -7.42
C THR A 448 27.51 -38.18 -7.75
N LEU A 449 26.48 -37.46 -7.28
CA LEU A 449 25.08 -37.73 -7.59
C LEU A 449 24.66 -37.19 -8.96
N ALA A 450 25.33 -36.16 -9.48
CA ALA A 450 24.89 -35.41 -10.64
C ALA A 450 24.67 -36.31 -11.87
N SER A 451 25.61 -37.21 -12.20
CA SER A 451 25.47 -38.15 -13.33
C SER A 451 24.39 -39.23 -13.14
N LYS A 452 23.97 -39.46 -11.89
CA LYS A 452 22.91 -40.41 -11.53
C LYS A 452 21.53 -39.76 -11.65
N ILE A 453 21.39 -38.49 -11.25
CA ILE A 453 20.08 -37.82 -11.15
C ILE A 453 19.79 -36.85 -12.31
N LEU A 454 20.81 -36.35 -12.99
CA LEU A 454 20.67 -35.44 -14.13
C LEU A 454 20.80 -36.23 -15.44
N ASP A 455 19.99 -35.86 -16.42
CA ASP A 455 20.12 -36.32 -17.80
C ASP A 455 21.45 -35.80 -18.39
N PRO A 456 22.18 -36.56 -19.24
CA PRO A 456 23.41 -36.07 -19.86
C PRO A 456 23.24 -34.74 -20.62
N GLY A 457 22.05 -34.51 -21.20
CA GLY A 457 21.69 -33.27 -21.90
C GLY A 457 20.95 -32.26 -21.03
N VAL A 458 21.10 -32.32 -19.70
CA VAL A 458 20.38 -31.47 -18.76
C VAL A 458 20.59 -29.98 -19.06
N ILE A 459 19.54 -29.17 -18.93
CA ILE A 459 19.60 -27.72 -19.07
C ILE A 459 19.21 -27.08 -17.73
N HIS A 460 20.01 -26.12 -17.25
CA HIS A 460 19.68 -25.32 -16.08
C HIS A 460 19.62 -23.85 -16.50
N ARG A 461 18.41 -23.26 -16.47
CA ARG A 461 18.18 -21.85 -16.84
C ARG A 461 17.96 -21.02 -15.60
N ASP A 462 18.80 -20.02 -15.39
CA ASP A 462 18.53 -18.96 -14.42
C ASP A 462 17.68 -17.88 -15.10
N MET A 463 16.35 -17.97 -14.92
CA MET A 463 15.38 -17.11 -15.60
C MET A 463 15.46 -15.65 -15.13
N VAL A 464 16.20 -15.39 -14.06
CA VAL A 464 16.37 -14.07 -13.44
C VAL A 464 17.60 -13.37 -14.01
N ARG A 465 18.64 -14.15 -14.35
CA ARG A 465 19.90 -13.64 -14.91
C ARG A 465 20.00 -13.78 -16.43
N ASP A 466 19.04 -14.47 -17.04
CA ASP A 466 19.12 -14.90 -18.44
C ASP A 466 20.41 -15.70 -18.72
N GLU A 467 20.81 -16.54 -17.76
CA GLU A 467 21.98 -17.43 -17.85
C GLU A 467 21.52 -18.88 -18.08
N GLN A 468 22.22 -19.63 -18.92
CA GLN A 468 21.93 -21.04 -19.17
C GLN A 468 23.20 -21.88 -19.05
N TYR A 469 23.09 -23.01 -18.35
CA TYR A 469 24.12 -24.04 -18.24
C TYR A 469 23.60 -25.34 -18.81
N SER A 470 24.40 -26.01 -19.64
CA SER A 470 24.00 -27.19 -20.39
C SER A 470 24.98 -28.34 -20.17
N GLY A 471 24.45 -29.50 -19.81
CA GLY A 471 25.22 -30.69 -19.47
C GLY A 471 25.63 -30.75 -18.00
N VAL A 472 25.94 -31.97 -17.55
CA VAL A 472 26.18 -32.29 -16.14
C VAL A 472 27.40 -31.53 -15.60
N GLU A 473 28.48 -31.46 -16.39
CA GLU A 473 29.73 -30.82 -15.99
C GLU A 473 29.58 -29.31 -15.78
N GLU A 474 28.80 -28.63 -16.63
CA GLU A 474 28.60 -27.18 -16.54
C GLU A 474 27.76 -26.80 -15.32
N ILE A 475 26.71 -27.58 -15.03
CA ILE A 475 25.89 -27.40 -13.83
C ILE A 475 26.72 -27.64 -12.56
N ILE A 476 27.56 -28.68 -12.54
CA ILE A 476 28.46 -28.92 -11.40
C ILE A 476 29.41 -27.73 -11.20
N GLU A 477 29.98 -27.18 -12.26
CA GLU A 477 30.87 -26.03 -12.17
C GLU A 477 30.14 -24.78 -11.67
N TYR A 478 28.92 -24.52 -12.15
CA TYR A 478 28.05 -23.47 -11.63
C TYR A 478 27.78 -23.61 -10.12
N MET A 479 27.36 -24.80 -9.67
CA MET A 479 27.11 -25.06 -8.25
C MET A 479 28.38 -24.93 -7.41
N ARG A 480 29.53 -25.33 -7.94
CA ARG A 480 30.84 -25.18 -7.31
C ARG A 480 31.21 -23.71 -7.15
N GLN A 481 31.01 -22.88 -8.17
CA GLN A 481 31.26 -21.44 -8.10
C GLN A 481 30.37 -20.75 -7.06
N ILE A 482 29.09 -21.14 -6.98
CA ILE A 482 28.19 -20.66 -5.91
C ILE A 482 28.77 -21.01 -4.54
N LYS A 483 29.14 -22.27 -4.30
CA LYS A 483 29.69 -22.71 -3.01
C LYS A 483 31.03 -22.08 -2.66
N GLN A 484 31.90 -21.83 -3.64
CA GLN A 484 33.15 -21.13 -3.42
C GLN A 484 32.91 -19.67 -3.04
N THR A 485 31.93 -19.02 -3.67
CA THR A 485 31.58 -17.62 -3.38
C THR A 485 30.81 -17.49 -2.07
N TYR A 486 29.98 -18.49 -1.74
CA TYR A 486 29.07 -18.55 -0.60
C TYR A 486 29.23 -19.87 0.15
N PRO A 487 30.22 -19.99 1.06
CA PRO A 487 30.49 -21.24 1.77
C PRO A 487 29.30 -21.76 2.58
N SER A 488 28.50 -20.84 3.13
CA SER A 488 27.29 -21.14 3.92
C SER A 488 26.01 -21.15 3.07
N PHE A 489 26.11 -21.17 1.74
CA PHE A 489 24.94 -21.25 0.86
C PHE A 489 24.14 -22.51 1.15
N LEU A 490 22.83 -22.36 1.29
CA LEU A 490 21.91 -23.47 1.44
C LEU A 490 20.59 -23.12 0.76
N VAL A 491 19.99 -24.12 0.14
CA VAL A 491 18.66 -24.09 -0.45
C VAL A 491 17.95 -25.41 -0.17
N ARG A 492 16.67 -25.34 0.21
CA ARG A 492 15.85 -26.52 0.45
C ARG A 492 14.48 -26.35 -0.19
N ALA A 493 13.97 -27.43 -0.76
CA ALA A 493 12.59 -27.45 -1.23
C ALA A 493 11.64 -27.42 -0.02
N THR A 494 10.62 -26.56 -0.07
CA THR A 494 9.58 -26.41 0.95
C THR A 494 8.32 -27.13 0.49
N GLU A 495 7.79 -26.78 -0.67
CA GLU A 495 6.59 -27.36 -1.26
C GLU A 495 6.87 -27.91 -2.65
N ILE A 496 6.22 -29.01 -2.98
CA ILE A 496 6.42 -29.71 -4.25
C ILE A 496 5.05 -30.09 -4.81
N ALA A 497 4.80 -29.74 -6.06
CA ALA A 497 3.61 -30.11 -6.80
C ALA A 497 3.99 -30.75 -8.14
N ALA A 498 3.64 -32.02 -8.34
CA ALA A 498 3.83 -32.70 -9.61
C ALA A 498 2.73 -32.36 -10.62
N SER A 499 3.09 -32.22 -11.89
CA SER A 499 2.11 -32.07 -12.96
C SER A 499 1.32 -33.37 -13.15
N PRO A 500 0.06 -33.30 -13.63
CA PRO A 500 -0.78 -34.49 -13.81
C PRO A 500 -0.21 -35.55 -14.75
N ASP A 501 0.64 -35.13 -15.71
CA ASP A 501 1.34 -36.02 -16.64
C ASP A 501 2.63 -36.63 -16.05
N GLY A 502 3.04 -36.21 -14.86
CA GLY A 502 4.24 -36.66 -14.16
C GLY A 502 5.56 -36.25 -14.81
N ASN A 503 5.55 -35.40 -15.85
CA ASN A 503 6.76 -35.03 -16.58
C ASN A 503 7.44 -33.76 -16.05
N SER A 504 6.78 -33.04 -15.16
CA SER A 504 7.35 -31.86 -14.51
C SER A 504 6.88 -31.70 -13.06
N MET A 505 7.62 -30.90 -12.29
CA MET A 505 7.30 -30.53 -10.92
C MET A 505 7.56 -29.03 -10.73
N PHE A 506 6.66 -28.40 -9.99
CA PHE A 506 6.90 -27.09 -9.40
C PHE A 506 7.44 -27.31 -7.99
N VAL A 507 8.53 -26.61 -7.68
CA VAL A 507 9.23 -26.74 -6.41
C VAL A 507 9.38 -25.36 -5.82
N ALA A 508 8.60 -25.05 -4.80
CA ALA A 508 8.90 -23.90 -3.96
C ALA A 508 10.12 -24.25 -3.10
N PHE A 509 11.05 -23.30 -2.96
CA PHE A 509 12.21 -23.47 -2.09
C PHE A 509 12.49 -22.21 -1.30
N GLU A 510 13.27 -22.38 -0.24
CA GLU A 510 13.88 -21.28 0.48
C GLU A 510 15.37 -21.54 0.68
N GLY A 511 16.16 -20.49 0.75
CA GLY A 511 17.58 -20.58 0.94
C GLY A 511 18.16 -19.35 1.61
N HIS A 512 19.43 -19.43 1.99
CA HIS A 512 20.20 -18.28 2.45
C HIS A 512 21.60 -18.36 1.85
N ALA A 513 22.14 -17.21 1.45
CA ALA A 513 23.46 -17.15 0.81
C ALA A 513 24.60 -17.16 1.83
N ALA A 514 24.39 -16.59 3.01
CA ALA A 514 25.36 -16.58 4.10
C ALA A 514 24.66 -16.57 5.46
N GLU A 515 25.40 -16.85 6.52
CA GLU A 515 24.91 -16.73 7.88
C GLU A 515 24.58 -15.25 8.19
N GLY A 516 23.38 -15.00 8.74
CA GLY A 516 22.90 -13.64 9.04
C GLY A 516 22.26 -12.88 7.88
N MET A 517 22.25 -13.42 6.65
CA MET A 517 21.52 -12.84 5.52
C MET A 517 20.04 -13.30 5.52
N PRO A 518 19.10 -12.45 5.05
CA PRO A 518 17.71 -12.83 4.90
C PRO A 518 17.53 -14.09 4.04
N LEU A 519 16.49 -14.87 4.35
CA LEU A 519 16.07 -15.99 3.51
C LEU A 519 15.58 -15.46 2.16
N PHE A 520 16.08 -16.02 1.07
CA PHE A 520 15.48 -15.86 -0.24
C PHE A 520 14.54 -17.02 -0.52
N ARG A 521 13.54 -16.78 -1.37
CA ARG A 521 12.58 -17.79 -1.81
C ARG A 521 12.49 -17.76 -3.33
N GLY A 522 12.02 -18.85 -3.89
CA GLY A 522 11.76 -18.94 -5.31
C GLY A 522 11.00 -20.20 -5.65
N ILE A 523 10.74 -20.34 -6.95
CA ILE A 523 10.06 -21.49 -7.51
C ILE A 523 10.94 -22.02 -8.63
N ASP A 524 11.27 -23.31 -8.58
CA ASP A 524 11.91 -24.00 -9.70
C ASP A 524 10.87 -24.84 -10.42
N ARG A 525 10.94 -24.86 -11.76
CA ARG A 525 10.21 -25.82 -12.58
C ARG A 525 11.19 -26.86 -13.09
N ILE A 526 10.98 -28.11 -12.67
CA ILE A 526 11.86 -29.23 -12.98
C ILE A 526 11.15 -30.17 -13.96
N TYR A 527 11.81 -30.52 -15.05
CA TYR A 527 11.31 -31.47 -16.04
C TYR A 527 12.12 -32.76 -16.01
N PHE A 528 11.47 -33.87 -16.33
CA PHE A 528 12.10 -35.20 -16.26
C PHE A 528 12.14 -35.89 -17.62
N THR A 529 13.20 -36.64 -17.88
CA THR A 529 13.22 -37.69 -18.91
C THR A 529 12.80 -39.01 -18.27
N THR A 530 12.06 -39.82 -19.03
CA THR A 530 11.79 -41.21 -18.66
C THR A 530 12.67 -42.10 -19.53
N GLN A 531 13.66 -42.76 -18.94
CA GLN A 531 14.49 -43.73 -19.63
C GLN A 531 14.09 -45.15 -19.20
N ASN A 532 13.97 -46.07 -20.16
CA ASN A 532 13.77 -47.49 -19.85
C ASN A 532 15.10 -48.05 -19.33
N GLY A 533 15.18 -48.34 -18.04
CA GLY A 533 16.39 -48.91 -17.45
C GLY A 533 16.61 -50.36 -17.91
N ASP A 534 17.88 -50.79 -17.93
CA ASP A 534 18.29 -52.16 -18.26
C ASP A 534 17.66 -53.23 -17.35
N SER A 535 17.07 -52.82 -16.22
CA SER A 535 16.41 -53.69 -15.23
C SER A 535 14.88 -53.75 -15.36
N GLY A 536 14.29 -53.12 -16.40
CA GLY A 536 12.85 -53.14 -16.64
C GLY A 536 12.02 -52.15 -15.79
N GLY A 537 12.67 -51.29 -15.01
CA GLY A 537 12.05 -50.13 -14.34
C GLY A 537 12.32 -48.84 -15.10
N ALA A 538 11.31 -47.96 -15.20
CA ALA A 538 11.47 -46.64 -15.77
C ALA A 538 12.16 -45.72 -14.76
N GLU A 539 13.43 -45.35 -15.00
CA GLU A 539 14.19 -44.42 -14.16
C GLU A 539 13.99 -43.00 -14.67
N LYS A 540 13.63 -42.08 -13.77
CA LYS A 540 13.48 -40.66 -14.10
C LYS A 540 14.75 -39.89 -13.78
N LYS A 541 15.18 -39.06 -14.72
CA LYS A 541 16.30 -38.12 -14.54
C LYS A 541 15.82 -36.69 -14.80
N ILE A 542 16.45 -35.72 -14.14
CA ILE A 542 16.19 -34.30 -14.33
C ILE A 542 16.77 -33.87 -15.68
N LYS A 543 15.89 -33.44 -16.58
CA LYS A 543 16.20 -32.98 -17.93
C LYS A 543 16.39 -31.48 -17.98
N GLU A 544 15.60 -30.73 -17.23
CA GLU A 544 15.63 -29.28 -17.30
C GLU A 544 15.20 -28.70 -15.94
N VAL A 545 15.85 -27.62 -15.54
CA VAL A 545 15.54 -26.85 -14.34
C VAL A 545 15.45 -25.38 -14.76
N ASP A 546 14.24 -24.83 -14.72
CA ASP A 546 14.01 -23.40 -14.87
C ASP A 546 13.95 -22.79 -13.48
N VAL A 547 14.87 -21.89 -13.18
CA VAL A 547 15.06 -21.29 -11.86
C VAL A 547 14.47 -19.89 -11.83
N TYR A 548 13.49 -19.67 -10.96
CA TYR A 548 12.87 -18.37 -10.71
C TYR A 548 13.19 -17.92 -9.26
N ARG A 549 14.38 -17.32 -9.05
CA ARG A 549 14.86 -16.82 -7.74
C ARG A 549 14.58 -15.33 -7.54
N SER A 550 14.27 -14.89 -6.32
CA SER A 550 14.34 -13.46 -5.98
C SER A 550 15.77 -12.91 -6.13
N ASN A 551 15.92 -11.74 -6.75
CA ASN A 551 17.18 -11.17 -7.24
C ASN A 551 18.22 -10.90 -6.13
N TRP A 552 19.19 -11.81 -5.93
CA TRP A 552 20.17 -11.73 -4.83
C TRP A 552 21.41 -10.84 -5.13
N GLN A 553 21.58 -10.28 -6.33
CA GLN A 553 22.79 -9.50 -6.71
C GLN A 553 22.65 -7.96 -6.69
N GLY A 554 21.75 -7.39 -5.89
CA GLY A 554 21.49 -5.93 -5.83
C GLY A 554 22.69 -4.99 -5.58
N ALA A 555 23.90 -5.49 -5.31
CA ALA A 555 25.09 -4.66 -5.07
C ALA A 555 26.05 -4.50 -6.27
N LYS A 556 26.24 -5.49 -7.14
CA LYS A 556 27.27 -5.43 -8.21
C LYS A 556 26.76 -4.80 -9.51
N GLY A 557 25.55 -5.13 -9.95
CA GLY A 557 24.94 -4.52 -11.14
C GLY A 557 24.61 -3.03 -10.96
N HIS A 558 24.31 -2.61 -9.72
CA HIS A 558 24.03 -1.22 -9.39
C HIS A 558 25.26 -0.31 -9.54
N ALA A 559 26.46 -0.75 -9.14
CA ALA A 559 27.67 0.06 -9.28
C ALA A 559 28.02 0.31 -10.75
N GLN A 560 27.83 -0.70 -11.60
CA GLN A 560 28.11 -0.61 -13.03
C GLN A 560 27.07 0.23 -13.78
N ARG A 561 25.78 0.04 -13.50
CA ARG A 561 24.70 0.88 -14.08
C ARG A 561 24.76 2.33 -13.60
N LYS A 562 25.18 2.57 -12.35
CA LYS A 562 25.43 3.92 -11.84
C LYS A 562 26.60 4.60 -12.54
N LEU A 563 27.69 3.88 -12.80
CA LEU A 563 28.81 4.38 -13.60
C LEU A 563 28.40 4.70 -15.04
N GLU A 564 27.62 3.81 -15.69
CA GLU A 564 27.12 4.01 -17.05
C GLU A 564 26.14 5.19 -17.14
N MET A 565 25.28 5.38 -16.14
CA MET A 565 24.35 6.50 -16.05
C MET A 565 25.08 7.83 -15.78
N GLU A 566 26.06 7.85 -14.89
CA GLU A 566 26.91 9.04 -14.64
C GLU A 566 27.72 9.42 -15.89
N GLU A 567 28.17 8.44 -16.67
CA GLU A 567 28.90 8.66 -17.92
C GLU A 567 27.99 9.20 -19.04
N GLN A 568 26.73 8.73 -19.12
CA GLN A 568 25.71 9.28 -20.03
C GLN A 568 25.33 10.72 -19.68
N LEU A 569 25.07 11.02 -18.41
CA LEU A 569 24.75 12.39 -17.95
C LEU A 569 25.90 13.37 -18.26
N SER A 570 27.14 12.94 -18.03
CA SER A 570 28.34 13.71 -18.38
C SER A 570 28.49 13.96 -19.89
N LYS A 571 28.01 13.04 -20.73
CA LYS A 571 28.02 13.19 -22.18
C LYS A 571 26.94 14.18 -22.65
N GLU A 572 25.73 14.09 -22.09
CA GLU A 572 24.64 15.01 -22.41
C GLU A 572 24.93 16.45 -21.99
N GLU A 573 25.58 16.66 -20.85
CA GLU A 573 26.01 18.00 -20.40
C GLU A 573 27.04 18.62 -21.34
N ARG A 574 28.02 17.82 -21.82
CA ARG A 574 29.02 18.27 -22.79
C ARG A 574 28.38 18.64 -24.13
N ASP A 575 27.45 17.83 -24.62
CA ASP A 575 26.72 18.09 -25.87
C ASP A 575 25.82 19.33 -25.76
N ALA A 576 25.20 19.55 -24.60
CA ALA A 576 24.41 20.75 -24.32
C ALA A 576 25.27 22.02 -24.25
N GLU A 577 26.48 21.92 -23.70
CA GLU A 577 27.42 23.05 -23.64
C GLU A 577 27.99 23.41 -25.02
N GLU A 578 28.32 22.41 -25.86
CA GLU A 578 28.73 22.64 -27.25
C GLU A 578 27.62 23.30 -28.07
N LYS A 579 26.37 22.83 -27.95
CA LYS A 579 25.21 23.46 -28.61
C LYS A 579 25.02 24.91 -28.16
N ARG A 580 25.25 25.22 -26.89
CA ARG A 580 25.20 26.60 -26.37
C ARG A 580 26.33 27.48 -26.90
N LYS A 581 27.54 26.93 -27.07
CA LYS A 581 28.69 27.64 -27.68
C LYS A 581 28.48 27.88 -29.17
N HIS A 582 27.89 26.93 -29.89
CA HIS A 582 27.61 27.05 -31.32
C HIS A 582 26.49 28.06 -31.62
N LYS A 583 25.53 28.23 -30.70
CA LYS A 583 24.45 29.23 -30.81
C LYS A 583 24.87 30.66 -30.42
N LYS A 584 26.04 30.81 -29.77
CA LYS A 584 26.63 32.10 -29.38
C LYS A 584 27.69 32.63 -30.36
N ARG A 585 28.19 31.78 -31.25
CA ARG A 585 28.98 32.16 -32.43
C ARG A 585 28.04 32.43 -33.59
#